data_AF-A0A9E7G5L0-F1
#
_entry.id   AF-A0A9E7G5L0-F1
#
_cell.length_a   1.000
_cell.length_b   1.000
_cell.length_c   1.000
_cell.angle_alpha   90.00
_cell.angle_beta   90.00
_cell.angle_gamma   90.00
#
_symmetry.space_group_name_H-M   'P 1'
#
loop_
_entity.id
_entity.type
_entity.pdbx_description
1 polymer ?
#
loop_
_entity_poly.entity_id
_entity_poly.type
_entity_poly.pdbx_seq_one_letter_code
_entity_poly.pdbx_strand_id
1 'polypeptide(L)'
;MAFASAVTPPSLFLVPSKPIVTNPRKYPVSAVTGGRRCLSVVVRAIGDSSDTSSDASVVKDVQNAWSNSEDRIAFVGLGFAAIVAVWASSNLIEAVDKLPLVPSVFEFIGILFSWWFIYRYLLFKPDREELSKIIKTAISTVLGK
;
A
#
# COMPACT_ATOMS: atom_id res chain seq x y z
N MET A 1 -2.35 63.71 -21.21
CA MET A 1 -0.92 63.94 -20.88
C MET A 1 -0.26 62.59 -20.66
N ALA A 2 0.88 62.36 -21.32
CA ALA A 2 1.99 61.42 -21.05
C ALA A 2 1.63 59.95 -20.68
N PHE A 3 1.89 58.93 -21.52
CA PHE A 3 3.18 58.42 -22.06
C PHE A 3 4.13 57.95 -20.95
N ALA A 4 4.35 56.63 -20.84
CA ALA A 4 5.51 55.89 -21.41
C ALA A 4 6.46 55.53 -20.25
N SER A 5 7.20 54.43 -20.21
CA SER A 5 7.80 53.55 -21.21
C SER A 5 8.02 52.19 -20.53
N ALA A 6 7.74 51.05 -21.17
CA ALA A 6 8.61 50.34 -22.14
C ALA A 6 9.87 49.79 -21.43
N VAL A 7 10.20 48.50 -21.51
CA VAL A 7 10.90 47.84 -22.64
C VAL A 7 11.20 46.41 -22.10
N THR A 8 10.62 45.30 -22.61
CA THR A 8 11.06 44.41 -23.73
C THR A 8 12.54 43.99 -23.71
N PRO A 9 12.98 42.87 -24.35
CA PRO A 9 12.37 41.57 -24.71
C PRO A 9 13.41 40.44 -24.34
N PRO A 10 13.62 39.30 -25.04
CA PRO A 10 12.84 38.52 -26.04
C PRO A 10 12.61 37.03 -25.58
N SER A 11 11.46 36.39 -25.84
CA SER A 11 11.02 35.82 -27.12
C SER A 11 12.02 34.85 -27.76
N LEU A 12 11.86 33.54 -27.57
CA LEU A 12 12.30 32.54 -28.56
C LEU A 12 11.32 31.34 -28.60
N PHE A 13 10.43 31.42 -29.60
CA PHE A 13 9.93 30.37 -30.50
C PHE A 13 9.04 29.22 -29.94
N LEU A 14 7.75 29.08 -30.28
CA LEU A 14 7.04 28.84 -31.57
C LEU A 14 7.49 27.53 -32.27
N VAL A 15 6.68 26.46 -32.26
CA VAL A 15 5.62 26.07 -33.26
C VAL A 15 6.26 25.61 -34.59
N PRO A 16 5.94 24.45 -35.24
CA PRO A 16 4.58 24.02 -35.63
C PRO A 16 4.30 22.49 -35.90
N SER A 17 3.05 22.22 -36.35
CA SER A 17 2.63 21.23 -37.38
C SER A 17 2.34 19.75 -37.04
N LYS A 18 1.06 19.37 -37.19
CA LYS A 18 0.65 18.16 -37.96
C LYS A 18 0.78 18.47 -39.47
N PRO A 19 0.72 17.53 -40.44
CA PRO A 19 0.63 16.06 -40.39
C PRO A 19 1.62 15.36 -41.37
N ILE A 20 1.49 14.04 -41.56
CA ILE A 20 1.74 13.30 -42.83
C ILE A 20 3.22 13.20 -43.24
N VAL A 21 3.82 12.07 -43.65
CA VAL A 21 3.42 10.73 -44.08
C VAL A 21 4.77 9.98 -44.17
N THR A 22 4.90 8.78 -43.59
CA THR A 22 5.03 7.50 -44.33
C THR A 22 6.13 7.55 -45.43
N ASN A 23 7.14 6.68 -45.48
CA ASN A 23 7.13 5.22 -45.47
C ASN A 23 8.57 4.73 -45.84
N PRO A 24 8.81 3.45 -46.18
CA PRO A 24 8.72 2.20 -45.43
C PRO A 24 10.11 1.54 -45.25
N ARG A 25 10.09 0.41 -44.55
CA ARG A 25 10.87 -0.80 -44.92
C ARG A 25 12.39 -0.72 -44.72
N LYS A 26 12.85 -1.49 -43.74
CA LYS A 26 13.09 -2.94 -43.91
C LYS A 26 13.38 -3.60 -42.56
N TYR A 27 12.66 -4.70 -42.33
CA TYR A 27 12.90 -5.80 -41.38
C TYR A 27 14.40 -6.22 -41.33
N PRO A 28 14.90 -7.03 -40.36
CA PRO A 28 14.12 -7.99 -39.57
C PRO A 28 14.53 -8.25 -38.09
N VAL A 29 13.60 -8.93 -37.39
CA VAL A 29 13.84 -9.93 -36.31
C VAL A 29 14.29 -9.42 -34.93
N SER A 30 13.44 -9.62 -33.91
CA SER A 30 13.64 -10.73 -32.94
C SER A 30 12.51 -10.80 -31.90
N ALA A 31 12.08 -12.05 -31.67
CA ALA A 31 11.73 -12.68 -30.40
C ALA A 31 10.58 -12.19 -29.49
N VAL A 32 9.90 -13.23 -28.97
CA VAL A 32 9.50 -13.42 -27.57
C VAL A 32 8.07 -13.02 -27.16
N THR A 33 7.28 -14.09 -27.03
CA THR A 33 6.34 -14.47 -25.96
C THR A 33 5.03 -13.71 -25.76
N GLY A 34 4.01 -14.52 -25.45
CA GLY A 34 2.96 -14.12 -24.51
C GLY A 34 1.57 -14.16 -25.07
N GLY A 35 1.03 -15.38 -25.24
CA GLY A 35 -0.37 -15.59 -25.58
C GLY A 35 -1.31 -14.86 -24.62
N ARG A 36 -2.15 -13.98 -25.17
CA ARG A 36 -3.31 -13.41 -24.46
C ARG A 36 -4.56 -14.16 -24.89
N ARG A 37 -5.03 -15.03 -24.00
CA ARG A 37 -6.40 -15.54 -24.02
C ARG A 37 -7.32 -14.37 -23.64
N CYS A 38 -8.12 -13.89 -24.58
CA CYS A 38 -9.19 -12.95 -24.31
C CYS A 38 -10.29 -13.70 -23.55
N LEU A 39 -10.46 -13.43 -22.26
CA LEU A 39 -11.63 -13.85 -21.51
C LEU A 39 -12.76 -12.89 -21.85
N SER A 40 -13.79 -13.39 -22.54
CA SER A 40 -15.04 -12.68 -22.72
C SER A 40 -15.74 -12.57 -21.37
N VAL A 41 -15.73 -11.37 -20.78
CA VAL A 41 -16.53 -11.07 -19.61
C VAL A 41 -17.99 -10.99 -20.08
N VAL A 42 -18.73 -12.06 -19.81
CA VAL A 42 -20.18 -12.10 -19.96
C VAL A 42 -20.77 -11.42 -18.73
N VAL A 43 -21.30 -10.20 -18.91
CA VAL A 43 -22.11 -9.54 -17.89
C VAL A 43 -23.54 -10.08 -18.04
N ARG A 44 -23.94 -10.95 -17.11
CA ARG A 44 -25.35 -11.31 -16.92
C ARG A 44 -26.05 -10.13 -16.25
N ALA A 45 -26.89 -9.41 -17.00
CA ALA A 45 -27.92 -8.58 -16.41
C ALA A 45 -28.96 -9.53 -15.77
N ILE A 46 -29.15 -9.40 -14.45
CA ILE A 46 -30.19 -10.14 -13.72
C ILE A 46 -31.52 -9.50 -14.12
N GLY A 47 -32.16 -10.10 -15.12
CA GLY A 47 -33.58 -9.86 -15.41
C GLY A 47 -34.40 -10.50 -14.29
N ASP A 48 -35.18 -9.66 -13.63
CA ASP A 48 -36.54 -9.86 -13.16
C ASP A 48 -36.94 -11.32 -12.81
N SER A 49 -37.41 -11.49 -11.57
CA SER A 49 -38.19 -12.65 -11.03
C SER A 49 -37.37 -13.74 -10.32
N SER A 50 -37.20 -13.62 -8.99
CA SER A 50 -37.61 -14.62 -7.99
C SER A 50 -37.11 -14.24 -6.59
N ASP A 51 -38.02 -14.26 -5.61
CA ASP A 51 -37.82 -14.36 -4.15
C ASP A 51 -37.19 -13.17 -3.42
N THR A 52 -38.02 -12.12 -3.28
CA THR A 52 -37.94 -11.01 -2.31
C THR A 52 -38.02 -11.46 -0.84
N SER A 53 -37.29 -12.49 -0.41
CA SER A 53 -37.37 -13.02 0.96
C SER A 53 -36.07 -13.03 1.76
N SER A 54 -34.89 -12.95 1.12
CA SER A 54 -33.60 -12.94 1.84
C SER A 54 -33.18 -11.56 2.34
N ASP A 55 -33.44 -10.50 1.58
CA ASP A 55 -33.14 -9.13 2.03
C ASP A 55 -34.20 -8.63 3.00
N ALA A 56 -35.45 -9.05 2.80
CA ALA A 56 -36.57 -8.72 3.68
C ALA A 56 -36.48 -9.41 5.05
N SER A 57 -35.85 -10.59 5.16
CA SER A 57 -35.65 -11.26 6.46
C SER A 57 -34.55 -10.58 7.27
N VAL A 58 -33.41 -10.26 6.66
CA VAL A 58 -32.30 -9.59 7.35
C VAL A 58 -32.71 -8.20 7.83
N VAL A 59 -33.45 -7.45 7.02
CA VAL A 59 -34.00 -6.14 7.42
C VAL A 59 -35.00 -6.29 8.58
N LYS A 60 -35.82 -7.35 8.60
CA LYS A 60 -36.74 -7.64 9.72
C LYS A 60 -36.00 -8.01 11.00
N ASP A 61 -34.91 -8.75 10.90
CA ASP A 61 -34.09 -9.13 12.06
C ASP A 61 -33.38 -7.91 12.66
N VAL A 62 -32.82 -7.04 11.80
CA VAL A 62 -32.24 -5.76 12.22
C VAL A 62 -33.32 -4.86 12.83
N GLN A 63 -34.52 -4.81 12.24
CA GLN A 63 -35.65 -4.03 12.77
C GLN A 63 -36.13 -4.55 14.12
N ASN A 64 -36.19 -5.87 14.29
CA ASN A 64 -36.54 -6.52 15.54
C ASN A 64 -35.49 -6.21 16.63
N ALA A 65 -34.21 -6.36 16.31
CA ALA A 65 -33.09 -6.02 17.20
C ALA A 65 -33.01 -4.52 17.54
N TRP A 66 -33.42 -3.63 16.64
CA TRP A 66 -33.52 -2.18 16.90
C TRP A 66 -34.78 -1.78 17.69
N SER A 67 -35.82 -2.62 17.69
CA SER A 67 -37.09 -2.31 18.37
C SER A 67 -37.01 -2.54 19.88
N ASN A 68 -36.19 -3.48 20.34
CA ASN A 68 -35.91 -3.71 21.75
C ASN A 68 -35.21 -2.47 22.36
N SER A 69 -35.75 -1.94 23.46
CA SER A 69 -35.20 -0.75 24.12
C SER A 69 -33.83 -1.00 24.75
N GLU A 70 -33.59 -2.23 25.23
CA GLU A 70 -32.32 -2.65 25.82
C GLU A 70 -31.19 -2.68 24.78
N ASP A 71 -31.46 -3.29 23.62
CA ASP A 71 -30.48 -3.42 22.54
C ASP A 71 -30.12 -2.06 21.91
N ARG A 72 -31.04 -1.08 21.91
CA ARG A 72 -30.75 0.28 21.42
C ARG A 72 -29.64 0.97 22.20
N ILE A 73 -29.59 0.80 23.52
CA ILE A 73 -28.51 1.35 24.35
C ILE A 73 -27.19 0.66 24.02
N ALA A 74 -27.22 -0.66 23.80
CA ALA A 74 -26.05 -1.41 23.37
C ALA A 74 -25.54 -0.97 21.98
N PHE A 75 -26.43 -0.73 21.01
CA PHE A 75 -26.06 -0.22 19.69
C PHE A 75 -25.50 1.21 19.74
N VAL A 76 -26.06 2.09 20.57
CA VAL A 76 -25.53 3.45 20.78
C VAL A 76 -24.16 3.41 21.46
N GLY A 77 -24.00 2.57 22.48
CA GLY A 77 -22.72 2.35 23.16
C GLY A 77 -21.67 1.77 22.23
N LEU A 78 -22.05 0.79 21.39
CA LEU A 78 -21.17 0.20 20.38
C LEU A 78 -20.80 1.21 19.29
N GLY A 79 -21.75 2.04 18.84
CA GLY A 79 -21.50 3.12 17.89
C GLY A 79 -20.55 4.17 18.45
N PHE A 80 -20.75 4.59 19.70
CA PHE A 80 -19.85 5.52 20.37
C PHE A 80 -18.46 4.91 20.59
N ALA A 81 -18.38 3.66 21.04
CA ALA A 81 -17.13 2.93 21.19
C ALA A 81 -16.40 2.80 19.85
N ALA A 82 -17.12 2.57 18.74
CA ALA A 82 -16.53 2.53 17.40
C ALA A 82 -15.95 3.89 17.01
N ILE A 83 -16.66 4.99 17.26
CA ILE A 83 -16.16 6.34 16.99
C ILE A 83 -14.92 6.65 17.83
N VAL A 84 -14.95 6.35 19.13
CA VAL A 84 -13.81 6.54 20.04
C VAL A 84 -12.63 5.66 19.63
N ALA A 85 -12.87 4.42 19.22
CA ALA A 85 -11.82 3.52 18.75
C ALA A 85 -11.17 4.03 17.46
N VAL A 86 -11.96 4.52 16.50
CA VAL A 86 -11.45 5.15 15.28
C VAL A 86 -10.69 6.44 15.61
N TRP A 87 -11.20 7.27 16.52
CA TRP A 87 -10.52 8.49 16.94
C TRP A 87 -9.19 8.19 17.66
N ALA A 88 -9.18 7.26 18.61
CA ALA A 88 -8.01 6.86 19.36
C ALA A 88 -6.96 6.18 18.47
N SER A 89 -7.38 5.28 17.56
CA SER A 89 -6.47 4.67 16.58
C SER A 89 -5.92 5.71 15.60
N SER A 90 -6.74 6.67 15.15
CA SER A 90 -6.27 7.75 14.29
C SER A 90 -5.27 8.67 15.00
N ASN A 91 -5.50 9.00 16.28
CA ASN A 91 -4.54 9.76 17.09
C ASN A 91 -3.26 8.96 17.36
N LEU A 92 -3.36 7.64 17.53
CA LEU A 92 -2.19 6.78 17.69
C LEU A 92 -1.38 6.69 16.39
N ILE A 93 -2.05 6.55 15.24
CA ILE A 93 -1.40 6.56 13.92
C ILE A 93 -0.79 7.94 13.64
N GLU A 94 -1.48 9.03 13.97
CA GLU A 94 -0.97 10.38 13.80
C GLU A 94 0.20 10.64 14.75
N ALA A 95 0.13 10.18 16.00
CA ALA A 95 1.27 10.18 16.88
C ALA A 95 2.42 9.41 16.24
N VAL A 96 2.21 8.18 15.76
CA VAL A 96 3.26 7.38 15.10
C VAL A 96 3.83 8.07 13.85
N ASP A 97 3.01 8.71 13.02
CA ASP A 97 3.41 9.43 11.80
C ASP A 97 4.11 10.77 12.09
N LYS A 98 3.76 11.42 13.21
CA LYS A 98 4.38 12.66 13.70
C LYS A 98 5.52 12.44 14.70
N LEU A 99 5.71 11.21 15.15
CA LEU A 99 6.79 10.84 16.06
C LEU A 99 7.99 10.43 15.20
N PRO A 100 9.12 11.17 15.25
CA PRO A 100 10.41 10.63 14.84
C PRO A 100 10.88 9.46 15.74
N LEU A 101 9.98 8.89 16.57
CA LEU A 101 10.27 7.80 17.48
C LEU A 101 10.35 6.45 16.78
N VAL A 102 9.60 6.17 15.72
CA VAL A 102 9.78 4.88 15.04
C VAL A 102 11.20 4.78 14.49
N PRO A 103 11.69 5.77 13.69
CA PRO A 103 13.10 5.82 13.31
C PRO A 103 14.06 5.80 14.52
N SER A 104 13.79 6.60 15.56
CA SER A 104 14.69 6.69 16.72
C SER A 104 14.73 5.41 17.57
N VAL A 105 13.60 4.75 17.80
CA VAL A 105 13.52 3.49 18.57
C VAL A 105 14.13 2.34 17.77
N PHE A 106 13.93 2.30 16.45
CA PHE A 106 14.65 1.34 15.59
C PHE A 106 16.16 1.65 15.50
N GLU A 107 16.57 2.91 15.62
CA GLU A 107 17.98 3.28 15.76
C GLU A 107 18.54 2.80 17.11
N PHE A 108 17.85 3.06 18.22
CA PHE A 108 18.23 2.56 19.54
C PHE A 108 18.27 1.03 19.59
N ILE A 109 17.29 0.34 19.01
CA ILE A 109 17.29 -1.14 18.96
C ILE A 109 18.47 -1.64 18.12
N GLY A 110 18.80 -0.94 17.03
CA GLY A 110 19.95 -1.26 16.18
C GLY A 110 21.27 -1.12 16.93
N ILE A 111 21.44 -0.04 17.70
CA ILE A 111 22.63 0.20 18.51
C ILE A 111 22.73 -0.82 19.65
N LEU A 112 21.63 -1.08 20.37
CA LEU A 112 21.58 -2.07 21.44
C LEU A 112 21.89 -3.47 20.92
N PHE A 113 21.27 -3.86 19.80
CA PHE A 113 21.50 -5.15 19.18
C PHE A 113 22.93 -5.28 18.65
N SER A 114 23.47 -4.21 18.05
CA SER A 114 24.87 -4.17 17.64
C SER A 114 25.78 -4.38 18.85
N TRP A 115 25.62 -3.60 19.92
CA TRP A 115 26.43 -3.74 21.13
C TRP A 115 26.36 -5.15 21.74
N TRP A 116 25.15 -5.70 21.84
CA TRP A 116 24.93 -7.07 22.32
C TRP A 116 25.59 -8.10 21.41
N PHE A 117 25.48 -7.95 20.09
CA PHE A 117 26.07 -8.86 19.10
C PHE A 117 27.60 -8.83 19.16
N ILE A 118 28.22 -7.64 19.25
CA ILE A 118 29.66 -7.50 19.42
C ILE A 118 30.10 -8.22 20.71
N TYR A 119 29.42 -7.98 21.83
CA TYR A 119 29.77 -8.60 23.10
C TYR A 119 29.60 -10.13 23.08
N ARG A 120 28.49 -10.62 22.52
CA ARG A 120 28.11 -12.04 22.51
C ARG A 120 28.88 -12.89 21.50
N TYR A 121 29.21 -12.36 20.32
CA TYR A 121 29.78 -13.14 19.22
C TYR A 121 31.19 -12.74 18.81
N LEU A 122 31.61 -11.50 19.06
CA LEU A 122 32.95 -11.04 18.67
C LEU A 122 33.93 -11.06 19.85
N LEU A 123 33.51 -10.88 21.10
CA LEU A 123 34.48 -10.75 22.18
C LEU A 123 35.18 -12.07 22.55
N PHE A 124 34.45 -13.20 22.47
CA PHE A 124 34.94 -14.50 22.90
C PHE A 124 35.30 -15.40 21.71
N LYS A 125 36.42 -16.13 21.84
CA LYS A 125 36.89 -17.08 20.81
C LYS A 125 35.90 -18.18 20.43
N PRO A 126 35.27 -18.91 21.37
CA PRO A 126 34.31 -19.95 21.00
C PRO A 126 33.13 -19.39 20.20
N ASP A 127 32.64 -18.20 20.55
CA ASP A 127 31.47 -17.60 19.90
C ASP A 127 31.75 -17.15 18.46
N ARG A 128 33.00 -16.79 18.14
CA ARG A 128 33.42 -16.50 16.75
C ARG A 128 33.38 -17.74 15.87
N GLU A 129 33.74 -18.90 16.42
CA GLU A 129 33.71 -20.17 15.69
C GLU A 129 32.26 -20.59 15.42
N GLU A 130 31.38 -20.45 16.41
CA GLU A 130 29.94 -20.68 16.27
C GLU A 130 29.33 -19.80 15.18
N LEU A 131 29.61 -18.49 15.21
CA LEU A 131 29.12 -17.56 14.17
C LEU A 131 29.59 -17.97 12.77
N SER A 132 30.87 -18.32 12.62
CA SER A 132 31.43 -18.74 11.33
C SER A 132 30.77 -20.02 10.81
N LYS A 133 30.45 -20.96 11.72
CA LYS A 133 29.75 -22.20 11.39
C LYS A 133 28.33 -21.91 10.94
N ILE A 134 27.61 -21.05 11.66
CA ILE A 134 26.24 -20.63 11.30
C ILE A 134 26.22 -19.99 9.91
N ILE A 135 27.15 -19.07 9.62
CA ILE A 135 27.24 -18.41 8.31
C ILE A 135 27.52 -19.42 7.19
N LYS A 136 28.47 -20.35 7.38
CA LYS A 136 28.78 -21.40 6.39
C LYS A 136 27.58 -22.29 6.10
N THR A 137 26.87 -22.71 7.14
CA THR A 137 25.64 -23.51 7.02
C THR A 137 24.53 -22.74 6.29
N ALA A 138 24.35 -21.45 6.60
CA ALA A 138 23.35 -20.63 5.92
C ALA A 138 23.66 -20.49 4.42
N ILE A 139 24.94 -20.26 4.08
CA ILE A 139 25.38 -20.14 2.69
C ILE A 139 25.22 -21.46 1.94
N SER A 140 25.60 -22.60 2.53
CA SER A 140 25.43 -23.92 1.88
C SER A 140 23.96 -24.23 1.63
N THR A 141 23.09 -23.90 2.60
CA THR A 141 21.63 -24.05 2.48
C THR A 141 21.04 -23.25 1.32
N VAL A 142 21.43 -21.97 1.17
CA VAL A 142 20.91 -21.11 0.08
C VAL A 142 21.49 -21.53 -1.28
N LEU A 143 22.75 -21.96 -1.33
CA LEU A 143 23.43 -22.35 -2.55
C LEU A 143 23.10 -23.78 -3.01
N GLY A 144 22.35 -24.54 -2.21
CA GLY A 144 21.94 -25.91 -2.52
C GLY A 144 23.12 -26.90 -2.60
N LYS A 145 24.19 -26.66 -1.84
CA LYS A 145 25.30 -27.58 -1.66
C LYS A 145 25.26 -28.26 -0.30
#